data_AF-A0A5D3E6P7-F1
#
_entry.id   AF-A0A5D3E6P7-F1
#
_cell.length_a   1.000
_cell.length_b   1.000
_cell.length_c   1.000
_cell.angle_alpha   90.00
_cell.angle_beta   90.00
_cell.angle_gamma   90.00
#
_symmetry.space_group_name_H-M   'P 1'
#
loop_
_entity.id
_entity.type
_entity.pdbx_description
1 polymer ?
#
loop_
_entity_poly.entity_id
_entity_poly.type
_entity_poly.pdbx_seq_one_letter_code
_entity_poly.pdbx_strand_id
1 'polypeptide(L)'
;DEYNVNPQIKELFDETIEKLKSLGANIDIVSLNYLDLINDVYTVIMAIEVESNIAKIDGLRYGQSVEKYDSTEDFYVKNRTDNFGEEVRRRIALGNFFASKDNDQKYYKQAMKIRGAVRSQIDKLFENYDALITPTT
;
A
#
# COMPACT_ATOMS: atom_id res chain seq x y z
N ASP A 1 7.18 10.82 -19.70
CA ASP A 1 7.43 9.57 -20.44
C ASP A 1 7.66 8.36 -19.52
N GLU A 2 8.09 8.55 -18.26
CA GLU A 2 8.29 7.44 -17.32
C GLU A 2 7.03 7.05 -16.51
N TYR A 3 6.15 8.01 -16.21
CA TYR A 3 4.89 7.80 -15.51
C TYR A 3 3.75 8.14 -16.46
N ASN A 4 2.89 7.17 -16.79
CA ASN A 4 1.82 7.28 -17.80
C ASN A 4 0.65 8.15 -17.29
N VAL A 5 0.91 9.43 -17.07
CA VAL A 5 -0.04 10.42 -16.56
C VAL A 5 -0.94 10.90 -17.70
N ASN A 6 -2.24 11.04 -17.44
CA ASN A 6 -3.19 11.59 -18.40
C ASN A 6 -2.73 12.98 -18.87
N PRO A 7 -2.67 13.24 -20.19
CA PRO A 7 -2.22 14.53 -20.72
C PRO A 7 -2.94 15.74 -20.12
N GLN A 8 -4.25 15.65 -19.85
CA GLN A 8 -5.03 16.74 -19.27
C GLN A 8 -4.60 17.05 -17.83
N ILE A 9 -4.30 16.02 -17.03
CA ILE A 9 -3.81 16.17 -15.66
C ILE A 9 -2.40 16.76 -15.66
N LYS A 10 -1.57 16.32 -16.61
CA LYS A 10 -0.22 16.86 -16.77
C LYS A 10 -0.26 18.36 -17.12
N GLU A 11 -1.09 18.75 -18.07
CA GLU A 11 -1.26 20.15 -18.46
C GLU A 11 -1.73 21.02 -17.28
N LEU A 12 -2.73 20.56 -16.53
CA LEU A 12 -3.22 21.28 -15.34
C LEU A 12 -2.15 21.37 -14.22
N PHE A 13 -1.32 20.34 -14.09
CA PHE A 13 -0.22 20.35 -13.14
C PHE A 13 0.88 21.32 -13.56
N ASP A 14 1.22 21.38 -14.85
CA ASP A 14 2.17 22.33 -15.40
C ASP A 14 1.68 23.79 -15.21
N GLU A 15 0.37 24.04 -15.43
CA GLU A 15 -0.24 25.34 -15.10
C GLU A 15 -0.13 25.69 -13.61
N THR A 16 -0.31 24.70 -12.74
CA THR A 16 -0.18 24.86 -11.28
C THR A 16 1.26 25.22 -10.89
N ILE A 17 2.26 24.59 -11.51
CA ILE A 17 3.68 24.91 -11.33
C ILE A 17 3.96 26.36 -11.71
N GLU A 18 3.49 26.81 -12.88
CA GLU A 18 3.71 28.19 -13.34
C GLU A 18 3.01 29.21 -12.43
N LYS A 19 1.80 28.90 -11.97
CA LYS A 19 1.10 29.72 -10.97
C LYS A 19 1.90 29.85 -9.68
N LEU A 20 2.42 28.75 -9.14
CA LEU A 20 3.24 28.79 -7.92
C LEU A 20 4.51 29.62 -8.11
N LYS A 21 5.20 29.50 -9.27
CA LYS A 21 6.35 30.36 -9.60
C LYS A 21 5.96 31.84 -9.64
N SER A 22 4.83 32.20 -10.25
CA SER A 22 4.34 33.58 -10.31
C SER A 22 4.01 34.17 -8.92
N LEU A 23 3.67 33.30 -7.96
CA LEU A 23 3.44 33.67 -6.56
C LEU A 23 4.74 33.75 -5.74
N GLY A 24 5.89 33.49 -6.37
CA GLY A 24 7.22 33.62 -5.77
C GLY A 24 7.82 32.31 -5.25
N ALA A 25 7.24 31.15 -5.55
CA ALA A 25 7.84 29.87 -5.16
C ALA A 25 9.05 29.52 -6.05
N ASN A 26 10.12 29.03 -5.42
CA ASN A 26 11.23 28.40 -6.12
C ASN A 26 10.88 26.91 -6.31
N ILE A 27 10.93 26.41 -7.54
CA ILE A 27 10.52 25.04 -7.88
C ILE A 27 11.66 24.35 -8.60
N ASP A 28 12.13 23.26 -8.01
CA ASP A 28 13.09 22.33 -8.60
C ASP A 28 12.44 20.98 -8.90
N ILE A 29 12.96 20.29 -9.91
CA ILE A 29 12.57 18.91 -10.21
C ILE A 29 13.53 17.98 -9.46
N VAL A 30 12.97 17.09 -8.66
CA VAL A 30 13.71 16.09 -7.88
C VAL A 30 13.39 14.68 -8.36
N SER A 31 14.28 13.73 -8.09
CA SER A 31 14.08 12.32 -8.39
C SER A 31 14.18 11.48 -7.12
N LEU A 32 13.40 10.40 -7.06
CA LEU A 32 13.40 9.45 -5.95
C LEU A 32 13.68 8.06 -6.53
N ASN A 33 14.72 7.39 -6.03
CA ASN A 33 14.96 6.00 -6.39
C ASN A 33 13.85 5.12 -5.84
N TYR A 34 13.50 4.07 -6.59
CA TYR A 34 12.48 3.07 -6.25
C TYR A 34 11.03 3.56 -6.27
N LEU A 35 10.75 4.77 -6.78
CA LEU A 35 9.39 5.31 -6.83
C LEU A 35 8.45 4.39 -7.61
N ASP A 36 8.91 3.81 -8.73
CA ASP A 36 8.16 2.84 -9.55
C ASP A 36 7.79 1.55 -8.79
N LEU A 37 8.54 1.20 -7.76
CA LEU A 37 8.32 -0.02 -6.97
C LEU A 37 7.39 0.21 -5.77
N ILE A 38 7.01 1.47 -5.47
CA ILE A 38 6.28 1.78 -4.24
C ILE A 38 4.91 1.09 -4.18
N ASN A 39 4.23 0.92 -5.32
CA ASN A 39 2.94 0.23 -5.35
C ASN A 39 3.08 -1.26 -5.01
N ASP A 40 4.13 -1.92 -5.50
CA ASP A 40 4.42 -3.32 -5.19
C ASP A 40 4.82 -3.48 -3.71
N VAL A 41 5.66 -2.58 -3.21
CA VAL A 41 6.05 -2.51 -1.80
C VAL A 41 4.83 -2.33 -0.90
N TYR A 42 3.93 -1.41 -1.26
CA TYR A 42 2.66 -1.21 -0.55
C TYR A 42 1.82 -2.49 -0.55
N THR A 43 1.68 -3.15 -1.69
CA THR A 43 0.88 -4.38 -1.83
C THR A 43 1.39 -5.47 -0.89
N VAL A 44 2.70 -5.70 -0.83
CA VAL A 44 3.31 -6.72 0.05
C VAL A 44 3.06 -6.40 1.52
N ILE A 45 3.39 -5.18 1.95
CA ILE A 45 3.29 -4.78 3.36
C ILE A 45 1.82 -4.76 3.80
N MET A 46 0.95 -4.12 3.02
CA MET A 46 -0.48 -4.03 3.32
C MET A 46 -1.13 -5.40 3.41
N ALA A 47 -0.83 -6.33 2.50
CA ALA A 47 -1.43 -7.67 2.52
C ALA A 47 -1.07 -8.44 3.80
N ILE A 48 0.20 -8.39 4.23
CA ILE A 48 0.65 -9.02 5.47
C ILE A 48 -0.03 -8.40 6.69
N GLU A 49 -0.04 -7.06 6.77
CA GLU A 49 -0.64 -6.36 7.91
C GLU A 49 -2.16 -6.59 7.99
N VAL A 50 -2.86 -6.59 6.86
CA VAL A 50 -4.31 -6.83 6.79
C VAL A 50 -4.66 -8.25 7.19
N GLU A 51 -3.90 -9.25 6.73
CA GLU A 51 -4.10 -10.65 7.08
C GLU A 51 -4.08 -10.84 8.60
N SER A 52 -3.01 -10.39 9.26
CA SER A 52 -2.86 -10.48 10.71
C SER A 52 -3.93 -9.68 11.45
N ASN A 53 -4.27 -8.47 11.00
CA ASN A 53 -5.26 -7.61 11.66
C ASN A 53 -6.68 -8.18 11.60
N ILE A 54 -7.02 -8.89 10.53
CA ILE A 54 -8.35 -9.46 10.30
C ILE A 54 -8.45 -10.90 10.84
N ALA A 55 -7.36 -11.54 11.24
CA ALA A 55 -7.37 -12.87 11.86
C ALA A 55 -8.32 -12.96 13.08
N LYS A 56 -8.46 -11.87 13.85
CA LYS A 56 -9.39 -11.79 14.99
C LYS A 56 -10.88 -11.81 14.63
N ILE A 57 -11.22 -11.51 13.38
CA ILE A 57 -12.60 -11.50 12.88
C ILE A 57 -12.92 -12.93 12.48
N ASP A 58 -13.41 -13.67 13.45
CA ASP A 58 -13.54 -15.13 13.39
C ASP A 58 -14.97 -15.62 13.71
N GLY A 59 -15.85 -14.73 14.20
CA GLY A 59 -17.24 -15.00 14.55
C GLY A 59 -17.46 -15.61 15.93
N LEU A 60 -16.41 -15.87 16.70
CA LEU A 60 -16.53 -16.51 18.01
C LEU A 60 -16.97 -15.53 19.10
N ARG A 61 -16.40 -14.32 19.10
CA ARG A 61 -16.66 -13.29 20.13
C ARG A 61 -17.63 -12.21 19.67
N TYR A 62 -17.62 -11.90 18.38
CA TYR A 62 -18.39 -10.80 17.80
C TYR A 62 -18.48 -10.97 16.27
N GLY A 63 -19.40 -10.23 15.66
CA GLY A 63 -19.63 -10.24 14.22
C GLY A 63 -20.61 -11.33 13.79
N GLN A 64 -20.61 -11.63 12.50
CA GLN A 64 -21.40 -12.73 11.94
C GLN A 64 -20.75 -14.07 12.32
N SER A 65 -21.62 -15.02 12.66
CA SER A 65 -21.26 -16.37 13.06
C SER A 65 -22.11 -17.36 12.26
N VAL A 66 -21.49 -18.44 11.77
CA VAL A 66 -22.20 -19.49 11.05
C VAL A 66 -22.83 -20.48 12.03
N GLU A 67 -24.09 -20.80 11.80
CA GLU A 67 -24.87 -21.70 12.67
C GLU A 67 -24.66 -23.19 12.36
N LYS A 68 -24.14 -23.51 11.16
CA LYS A 68 -23.97 -24.89 10.67
C LYS A 68 -22.52 -25.19 10.33
N TYR A 69 -21.88 -26.01 11.15
CA TYR A 69 -20.51 -26.44 10.98
C TYR A 69 -20.31 -27.85 11.55
N ASP A 70 -19.36 -28.59 10.98
CA ASP A 70 -19.10 -29.99 11.31
C ASP A 70 -17.93 -30.16 12.31
N SER A 71 -17.11 -29.12 12.45
CA SER A 71 -15.97 -29.07 13.38
C SER A 71 -15.58 -27.62 13.70
N THR A 72 -14.66 -27.44 14.65
CA THR A 72 -14.09 -26.12 14.95
C THR A 72 -13.31 -25.53 13.76
N GLU A 73 -12.60 -26.38 13.00
CA GLU A 73 -11.91 -25.93 11.79
C GLU A 73 -12.91 -25.48 10.71
N ASP A 74 -13.94 -26.28 10.49
CA ASP A 74 -15.01 -25.98 9.54
C ASP A 74 -15.77 -24.70 9.92
N PHE A 75 -16.00 -24.47 11.22
CA PHE A 75 -16.56 -23.21 11.73
C PHE A 75 -15.74 -22.00 11.26
N TYR A 76 -14.42 -21.99 11.50
CA TYR A 76 -13.58 -20.85 11.12
C TYR A 76 -13.47 -20.69 9.60
N VAL A 77 -13.35 -21.78 8.86
CA VAL A 77 -13.25 -21.76 7.39
C VAL A 77 -14.54 -21.21 6.79
N LYS A 78 -15.71 -21.77 7.14
CA LYS A 78 -17.00 -21.29 6.64
C LYS A 78 -17.26 -19.85 7.05
N ASN A 79 -17.06 -19.51 8.32
CA ASN A 79 -17.37 -18.18 8.80
C ASN A 79 -16.55 -17.08 8.10
N ARG A 80 -15.26 -17.31 7.88
CA ARG A 80 -14.41 -16.36 7.15
C ARG A 80 -14.68 -16.39 5.64
N THR A 81 -15.02 -17.55 5.07
CA THR A 81 -15.32 -17.69 3.65
C THR A 81 -16.60 -16.99 3.26
N ASP A 82 -17.66 -17.16 4.04
CA ASP A 82 -19.01 -16.69 3.69
C ASP A 82 -19.19 -15.20 3.97
N ASN A 83 -18.48 -14.67 4.97
CA ASN A 83 -18.68 -13.28 5.42
C ASN A 83 -17.63 -12.30 4.92
N PHE A 84 -16.51 -12.75 4.32
CA PHE A 84 -15.56 -11.84 3.65
C PHE A 84 -15.80 -11.75 2.15
N GLY A 85 -15.83 -10.51 1.65
CA GLY A 85 -15.84 -10.23 0.21
C GLY A 85 -14.58 -10.76 -0.49
N GLU A 86 -14.65 -10.90 -1.81
CA GLU A 86 -13.58 -11.47 -2.63
C GLU A 86 -12.23 -10.76 -2.44
N GLU A 87 -12.21 -9.43 -2.48
CA GLU A 87 -10.96 -8.67 -2.34
C GLU A 87 -10.30 -8.84 -0.95
N VAL A 88 -11.12 -8.98 0.10
CA VAL A 88 -10.61 -9.22 1.45
C VAL A 88 -9.97 -10.61 1.52
N ARG A 89 -10.64 -11.63 0.97
CA ARG A 89 -10.11 -13.00 0.90
C ARG A 89 -8.83 -13.06 0.06
N ARG A 90 -8.77 -12.33 -1.06
CA ARG A 90 -7.58 -12.24 -1.92
C ARG A 90 -6.40 -11.61 -1.17
N ARG A 91 -6.63 -10.54 -0.41
CA ARG A 91 -5.59 -9.90 0.43
C ARG A 91 -5.12 -10.81 1.55
N ILE A 92 -6.02 -11.55 2.20
CA ILE A 92 -5.66 -12.56 3.21
C ILE A 92 -4.77 -13.66 2.60
N ALA A 93 -5.15 -14.17 1.42
CA ALA A 93 -4.36 -15.19 0.72
C ALA A 93 -2.96 -14.68 0.33
N LEU A 94 -2.87 -13.46 -0.21
CA LEU A 94 -1.59 -12.83 -0.53
C LEU A 94 -0.75 -12.55 0.72
N GLY A 95 -1.37 -12.07 1.80
CA GLY A 95 -0.69 -11.83 3.08
C GLY A 95 -0.07 -13.11 3.63
N ASN A 96 -0.83 -14.20 3.67
CA ASN A 96 -0.34 -15.52 4.06
C ASN A 96 0.81 -16.00 3.16
N PHE A 97 0.70 -15.80 1.86
CA PHE A 97 1.77 -16.14 0.92
C PHE A 97 3.06 -15.36 1.22
N PHE A 98 2.99 -14.04 1.37
CA PHE A 98 4.16 -13.20 1.62
C PHE A 98 4.76 -13.41 3.02
N ALA A 99 3.94 -13.69 4.03
CA ALA A 99 4.36 -13.93 5.41
C ALA A 99 4.95 -15.33 5.65
N SER A 100 4.75 -16.27 4.71
CA SER A 100 5.29 -17.62 4.85
C SER A 100 6.82 -17.61 4.99
N LYS A 101 7.36 -18.58 5.73
CA LYS A 101 8.78 -18.64 6.10
C LYS A 101 9.72 -18.52 4.90
N ASP A 102 9.34 -19.12 3.78
CA ASP A 102 10.16 -19.15 2.56
C ASP A 102 10.11 -17.82 1.78
N ASN A 103 9.09 -17.00 2.03
CA ASN A 103 8.82 -15.75 1.33
C ASN A 103 9.11 -14.48 2.15
N ASP A 104 9.14 -14.56 3.49
CA ASP A 104 9.37 -13.41 4.38
C ASP A 104 10.64 -12.63 3.99
N GLN A 105 11.75 -13.34 3.80
CA GLN A 105 13.02 -12.71 3.46
C GLN A 105 13.03 -12.14 2.04
N LYS A 106 12.31 -12.80 1.11
CA LYS A 106 12.29 -12.43 -0.30
C LYS A 106 11.40 -11.22 -0.57
N TYR A 107 10.24 -11.14 0.09
CA TYR A 107 9.24 -10.11 -0.17
C TYR A 107 9.16 -9.10 0.96
N TYR A 108 8.79 -9.52 2.18
CA TYR A 108 8.53 -8.56 3.27
C TYR A 108 9.76 -7.77 3.69
N LYS A 109 10.88 -8.46 3.99
CA LYS A 109 12.12 -7.78 4.38
C LYS A 109 12.67 -6.89 3.27
N GLN A 110 12.50 -7.29 2.01
CA GLN A 110 12.92 -6.47 0.87
C GLN A 110 12.03 -5.23 0.72
N ALA A 111 10.71 -5.39 0.84
CA ALA A 111 9.76 -4.29 0.80
C ALA A 111 10.03 -3.27 1.93
N MET A 112 10.31 -3.74 3.14
CA MET A 112 10.66 -2.87 4.28
C MET A 112 11.96 -2.10 4.05
N LYS A 113 12.98 -2.72 3.42
CA LYS A 113 14.21 -2.01 3.05
C LYS A 113 13.95 -0.92 2.02
N ILE A 114 13.17 -1.20 0.98
CA ILE A 114 12.82 -0.20 -0.05
C ILE A 114 12.01 0.93 0.58
N ARG A 115 11.00 0.63 1.41
CA ARG A 115 10.23 1.62 2.17
C ARG A 115 11.14 2.51 3.01
N GLY A 116 12.12 1.92 3.71
CA GLY A 116 13.12 2.66 4.49
C GLY A 116 13.97 3.58 3.60
N ALA A 117 14.46 3.07 2.47
CA ALA A 117 15.28 3.85 1.53
C ALA A 117 14.50 5.03 0.93
N VAL A 118 13.24 4.84 0.54
CA VAL A 118 12.39 5.92 0.03
C VAL A 118 12.10 6.95 1.11
N ARG A 119 11.77 6.52 2.33
CA ARG A 119 11.59 7.43 3.47
C ARG A 119 12.84 8.28 3.70
N SER A 120 14.02 7.67 3.78
CA SER A 120 15.26 8.42 3.99
C SER A 120 15.61 9.38 2.85
N GLN A 121 15.19 9.09 1.62
CA GLN A 121 15.33 10.04 0.51
C GLN A 121 14.38 11.24 0.68
N ILE A 122 13.12 11.00 1.04
CA ILE A 122 12.14 12.05 1.32
C ILE A 122 12.58 12.92 2.50
N ASP A 123 13.06 12.31 3.60
CA ASP A 123 13.55 13.04 4.77
C ASP A 123 14.70 14.00 4.38
N LYS A 124 15.63 13.57 3.51
CA LYS A 124 16.71 14.41 2.98
C LYS A 124 16.23 15.53 2.06
N LEU A 125 15.17 15.30 1.29
CA LEU A 125 14.58 16.36 0.47
C LEU A 125 14.02 17.46 1.37
N PHE A 126 13.34 17.10 2.46
CA PHE A 126 12.81 18.08 3.42
C PHE A 126 13.87 18.85 4.21
N GLU A 127 15.17 18.50 4.13
CA GLU A 127 16.25 19.35 4.64
C GLU A 127 16.47 20.61 3.78
N ASN A 128 16.06 20.57 2.51
CA ASN A 128 16.31 21.64 1.53
C ASN A 128 15.03 22.22 0.92
N TYR A 129 13.89 21.54 1.07
CA TYR A 129 12.61 21.90 0.47
C TYR A 129 11.50 21.96 1.53
N ASP A 130 10.61 22.95 1.42
CA ASP A 130 9.47 23.10 2.32
C ASP A 130 8.30 22.15 1.98
N ALA A 131 8.18 21.77 0.71
CA ALA A 131 7.08 20.96 0.21
C ALA A 131 7.51 20.11 -1.00
N LEU A 132 6.84 18.96 -1.17
CA LEU A 132 6.87 18.15 -2.37
C LEU A 132 5.48 18.16 -2.99
N ILE A 133 5.40 18.40 -4.30
CA ILE A 133 4.14 18.47 -5.04
C ILE A 133 4.13 17.44 -6.16
N THR A 134 3.00 16.77 -6.33
CA THR A 134 2.74 15.83 -7.43
C THR A 134 1.28 15.95 -7.84
N PRO A 135 0.90 15.53 -9.06
CA PRO A 135 -0.49 15.20 -9.34
C PRO A 135 -0.99 14.10 -8.38
N THR A 136 -2.27 14.15 -8.01
CA THR A 136 -2.89 13.13 -7.15
C THR A 136 -3.42 11.95 -7.96
N THR A 137 -4.27 12.23 -8.96
CA THR A 137 -4.93 11.25 -9.85
C THR A 137 -5.22 11.87 -11.21
#